data_AF-A0A8S9NIA2-F1
#
_entry.id   AF-A0A8S9NIA2-F1
#
_cell.length_a   1.000
_cell.length_b   1.000
_cell.length_c   1.000
_cell.angle_alpha   90.00
_cell.angle_beta   90.00
_cell.angle_gamma   90.00
#
_symmetry.space_group_name_H-M   'P 1'
#
loop_
_entity.id
_entity.type
_entity.pdbx_description
1 polymer ?
#
loop_
_entity_poly.entity_id
_entity_poly.type
_entity_poly.pdbx_seq_one_letter_code
_entity_poly.pdbx_strand_id
1 'polypeptide(L)'
;METISALDDIPVVDLSNPNEDLVARAVVKASEEWGIFHVVNHWIPPELIGQLKEVGTEFFQLPESEKKALASETKRLQEHGRKVLSDEGRLLSAVSRSRCEVRTPRHTDLSGITFLIANQVYGLQAFKDNNWFEVKYDDSRIVVIIGDQVHRMNNGKYKRAEHRATLDKEKTRISWPVFVDPNLDHVVRPLPELISGDDNAPKFKPYTYRDYKFHIWNRLPLD
;
A
#
# COMPACT_ATOMS: atom_id res chain seq x y z
N MET A 1 -25.78 -10.39 -11.48
CA MET A 1 -26.14 -10.23 -10.06
C MET A 1 -24.85 -10.29 -9.28
N GLU A 2 -24.40 -9.16 -8.75
CA GLU A 2 -23.19 -9.10 -7.92
C GLU A 2 -23.46 -9.85 -6.62
N THR A 3 -22.80 -10.99 -6.42
CA THR A 3 -22.70 -11.66 -5.12
C THR A 3 -21.73 -10.86 -4.26
N ILE A 4 -22.23 -9.81 -3.61
CA ILE A 4 -21.53 -9.19 -2.49
C ILE A 4 -21.63 -10.20 -1.33
N SER A 5 -20.55 -10.94 -1.10
CA SER A 5 -20.42 -11.79 0.08
C SER A 5 -20.45 -10.90 1.32
N ALA A 6 -21.47 -11.07 2.17
CA ALA A 6 -21.72 -10.30 3.40
C ALA A 6 -20.67 -10.52 4.52
N LEU A 7 -19.48 -11.01 4.19
CA LEU A 7 -18.43 -11.35 5.16
C LEU A 7 -17.32 -10.29 5.25
N ASP A 8 -17.23 -9.35 4.31
CA ASP A 8 -16.18 -8.33 4.27
C ASP A 8 -16.77 -6.93 4.06
N ASP A 9 -16.50 -6.02 4.99
CA ASP A 9 -16.87 -4.60 4.86
C ASP A 9 -16.02 -3.90 3.77
N ILE A 10 -14.83 -4.42 3.50
CA ILE A 10 -13.88 -3.90 2.51
C ILE A 10 -14.23 -4.45 1.12
N PRO A 11 -14.31 -3.60 0.07
CA PRO A 11 -14.61 -4.05 -1.29
C PRO A 11 -13.62 -5.10 -1.79
N VAL A 12 -14.12 -6.04 -2.60
CA VAL A 12 -13.31 -7.06 -3.28
C VAL A 12 -13.48 -6.88 -4.79
N VAL A 13 -12.36 -6.74 -5.50
CA VAL A 13 -12.31 -6.65 -6.96
C VAL A 13 -11.78 -7.96 -7.52
N ASP A 14 -12.60 -8.66 -8.30
CA ASP A 14 -12.21 -9.86 -9.03
C ASP A 14 -11.60 -9.48 -10.38
N LEU A 15 -10.30 -9.73 -10.54
CA LEU A 15 -9.60 -9.40 -11.77
C LEU A 15 -9.87 -10.39 -12.90
N SER A 16 -10.35 -11.61 -12.60
CA SER A 16 -10.61 -12.64 -13.62
C SER A 16 -11.86 -12.41 -14.47
N ASN A 17 -12.64 -11.37 -14.16
CA ASN A 17 -13.83 -11.05 -14.94
C ASN A 17 -13.43 -10.70 -16.39
N PRO A 18 -13.98 -11.40 -17.40
CA PRO A 18 -13.59 -11.19 -18.79
C PRO A 18 -14.00 -9.82 -19.35
N ASN A 19 -14.86 -9.07 -18.64
CA ASN A 19 -15.25 -7.72 -19.01
C ASN A 19 -14.35 -6.70 -18.28
N GLU A 20 -13.29 -6.28 -18.94
CA GLU A 20 -12.30 -5.32 -18.40
C GLU A 20 -12.94 -4.00 -17.97
N ASP A 21 -13.98 -3.52 -18.65
CA ASP A 21 -14.67 -2.28 -18.28
C ASP A 21 -15.39 -2.41 -16.94
N LEU A 22 -15.96 -3.58 -16.62
CA LEU A 22 -16.56 -3.83 -15.32
C LEU A 22 -15.50 -3.88 -14.22
N VAL A 23 -14.36 -4.52 -14.49
CA VAL A 23 -13.21 -4.53 -13.55
C VAL A 23 -12.72 -3.11 -13.29
N ALA A 24 -12.50 -2.33 -14.35
CA ALA A 24 -12.05 -0.94 -14.23
C ALA A 24 -13.05 -0.09 -13.42
N ARG A 25 -14.35 -0.22 -13.68
CA ARG A 25 -15.38 0.47 -12.89
C ARG A 25 -15.39 0.05 -11.41
N ALA A 26 -15.17 -1.23 -11.12
CA ALA A 26 -15.08 -1.72 -9.74
C ALA A 26 -13.86 -1.14 -9.02
N VAL A 27 -12.70 -1.10 -9.67
CA VAL A 27 -11.49 -0.45 -9.14
C VAL A 27 -11.73 1.04 -8.89
N VAL A 28 -12.32 1.76 -9.84
CA VAL A 28 -12.67 3.18 -9.69
C VAL A 28 -13.58 3.38 -8.49
N LYS A 29 -14.69 2.64 -8.41
CA LYS A 29 -15.65 2.77 -7.31
C LYS A 29 -15.02 2.49 -5.96
N ALA A 30 -14.24 1.41 -5.83
CA ALA A 30 -13.53 1.10 -4.60
C ALA A 30 -12.50 2.18 -4.22
N SER A 31 -11.81 2.76 -5.20
CA SER A 31 -10.85 3.84 -4.98
C SER A 31 -11.51 5.15 -4.54
N GLU A 32 -12.68 5.48 -5.09
CA GLU A 32 -13.46 6.68 -4.73
C GLU A 32 -14.16 6.54 -3.37
N GLU A 33 -14.73 5.37 -3.07
CA GLU A 33 -15.54 5.18 -1.87
C GLU A 33 -14.70 4.83 -0.65
N TRP A 34 -13.63 4.04 -0.83
CA TRP A 34 -12.81 3.50 0.25
C TRP A 34 -11.34 3.91 0.15
N GLY A 35 -10.75 3.90 -1.04
CA GLY A 35 -9.30 4.06 -1.22
C GLY A 35 -8.49 2.84 -0.76
N ILE A 36 -9.15 1.80 -0.25
CA ILE A 36 -8.57 0.53 0.17
C ILE A 36 -9.53 -0.59 -0.20
N PHE A 37 -9.02 -1.66 -0.80
CA PHE A 37 -9.82 -2.79 -1.27
C PHE A 37 -8.97 -4.04 -1.44
N HIS A 38 -9.63 -5.19 -1.55
CA HIS A 38 -8.99 -6.45 -1.93
C HIS A 38 -9.00 -6.62 -3.44
N VAL A 39 -7.96 -7.26 -3.98
CA VAL A 39 -7.99 -7.88 -5.30
C VAL A 39 -7.86 -9.39 -5.15
N VAL A 40 -8.62 -10.13 -5.96
CA VAL A 40 -8.58 -11.60 -6.06
C VAL A 40 -8.37 -12.02 -7.52
N ASN A 41 -7.99 -13.28 -7.71
CA ASN A 41 -7.71 -13.85 -9.02
C ASN A 41 -6.68 -13.03 -9.82
N HIS A 42 -5.65 -12.54 -9.13
CA HIS A 42 -4.61 -11.65 -9.65
C HIS A 42 -3.46 -12.38 -10.37
N TRP A 43 -3.59 -13.68 -10.64
CA TRP A 43 -2.60 -14.54 -11.32
C TRP A 43 -1.21 -14.61 -10.68
N ILE A 44 -1.07 -14.17 -9.43
CA ILE A 44 0.16 -14.42 -8.66
C ILE A 44 0.06 -15.85 -8.14
N PRO A 45 1.02 -16.74 -8.46
CA PRO A 45 0.99 -18.12 -8.01
C PRO A 45 0.89 -18.20 -6.48
N PRO A 46 -0.04 -18.99 -5.92
CA PRO A 46 -0.15 -19.18 -4.47
C PRO A 46 1.16 -19.67 -3.84
N GLU A 47 1.94 -20.47 -4.57
CA GLU A 47 3.24 -20.97 -4.13
C GLU A 47 4.24 -19.83 -3.92
N LEU A 48 4.20 -18.80 -4.76
CA LEU A 48 5.06 -17.61 -4.62
C LEU A 48 4.67 -16.80 -3.39
N ILE A 49 3.37 -16.66 -3.11
CA ILE A 49 2.89 -16.00 -1.88
C ILE A 49 3.29 -16.83 -0.65
N GLY A 50 3.22 -18.16 -0.73
CA GLY A 50 3.69 -19.08 0.30
C GLY A 50 5.18 -18.91 0.59
N GLN A 51 6.02 -18.91 -0.44
CA GLN A 51 7.47 -18.70 -0.32
C GLN A 51 7.80 -17.32 0.30
N LEU A 52 7.11 -16.26 -0.12
CA LEU A 52 7.24 -14.93 0.50
C LEU A 52 6.98 -14.98 2.01
N LYS A 53 5.90 -15.67 2.42
CA LYS A 53 5.51 -15.79 3.83
C LYS A 53 6.51 -16.63 4.62
N GLU A 54 7.00 -17.72 4.05
CA GLU A 54 7.98 -18.60 4.64
C GLU A 54 9.31 -17.88 4.89
N VAL A 55 9.93 -17.35 3.82
CA VAL A 55 11.19 -16.60 3.89
C VAL A 55 11.08 -15.39 4.82
N GLY A 56 9.95 -14.67 4.75
CA GLY A 56 9.70 -13.55 5.64
C GLY A 56 9.64 -13.98 7.11
N THR A 57 8.98 -15.10 7.40
CA THR A 57 8.89 -15.65 8.77
C THR A 57 10.25 -16.09 9.29
N GLU A 58 11.03 -16.80 8.47
CA GLU A 58 12.40 -17.22 8.80
C GLU A 58 13.28 -16.00 9.14
N PHE A 59 13.23 -14.96 8.31
CA PHE A 59 13.99 -13.73 8.56
C PHE A 59 13.66 -13.12 9.94
N PHE A 60 12.38 -13.06 10.32
CA PHE A 60 12.00 -12.49 11.62
C PHE A 60 12.40 -13.36 12.81
N GLN A 61 12.55 -14.66 12.61
CA GLN A 61 13.05 -15.61 13.60
C GLN A 61 14.59 -15.55 13.79
N LEU A 62 15.33 -14.92 12.86
CA LEU A 62 16.78 -14.75 13.00
C LEU A 62 17.16 -13.91 14.24
N PRO A 63 18.35 -14.14 14.82
CA PRO A 63 18.91 -13.30 15.87
C PRO A 63 18.98 -11.82 15.47
N GLU A 64 18.78 -10.93 16.44
CA GLU A 64 18.77 -9.48 16.21
C GLU A 64 20.08 -8.96 15.57
N SER A 65 21.22 -9.58 15.88
CA SER A 65 22.52 -9.27 15.28
C SER A 65 22.55 -9.54 13.78
N GLU A 66 21.96 -10.65 13.34
CA GLU A 66 21.90 -11.05 11.93
C GLU A 66 20.91 -10.18 11.16
N LYS A 67 19.72 -9.92 11.73
CA LYS A 67 18.74 -8.99 11.16
C LYS A 67 19.33 -7.60 10.95
N LYS A 68 20.10 -7.08 11.91
CA LYS A 68 20.78 -5.77 11.80
C LYS A 68 21.85 -5.76 10.72
N ALA A 69 22.65 -6.83 10.60
CA ALA A 69 23.66 -6.94 9.56
C ALA A 69 23.00 -6.90 8.16
N LEU A 70 21.95 -7.69 7.94
CA LEU A 70 21.20 -7.72 6.67
C LEU A 70 20.53 -6.38 6.35
N ALA A 71 19.94 -5.71 7.35
CA ALA A 71 19.35 -4.39 7.19
C ALA A 71 20.40 -3.33 6.80
N SER A 72 21.59 -3.38 7.40
CA SER A 72 22.68 -2.46 7.09
C SER A 72 23.21 -2.64 5.66
N GLU A 73 23.32 -3.89 5.20
CA GLU A 73 23.75 -4.20 3.83
C GLU A 73 22.68 -3.76 2.81
N THR A 74 21.40 -3.99 3.11
CA THR A 74 20.29 -3.51 2.26
C THR A 74 20.31 -2.00 2.09
N LYS A 75 20.53 -1.25 3.18
CA LYS A 75 20.63 0.21 3.14
C LYS A 75 21.83 0.67 2.30
N ARG A 76 22.98 0.01 2.44
CA ARG A 76 24.20 0.30 1.66
C ARG A 76 23.98 0.12 0.16
N LEU A 77 23.27 -0.95 -0.24
CA LEU A 77 22.92 -1.24 -1.64
C LEU A 77 21.94 -0.21 -2.22
N GLN A 78 21.01 0.30 -1.41
CA GLN A 78 20.09 1.38 -1.82
C GLN A 78 20.80 2.72 -2.04
N GLU A 79 21.81 3.04 -1.23
CA GLU A 79 22.52 4.32 -1.29
C GLU A 79 23.56 4.39 -2.44
N HIS A 80 24.12 3.25 -2.89
CA HIS A 80 25.22 3.20 -3.86
C HIS A 80 24.82 2.97 -5.34
N GLY A 81 23.55 3.17 -5.72
CA GLY A 81 23.20 3.48 -7.10
C GLY A 81 23.59 2.45 -8.19
N ARG A 82 23.59 1.14 -7.91
CA ARG A 82 23.57 0.13 -8.97
C ARG A 82 22.16 -0.41 -9.18
N LYS A 83 21.62 -0.08 -10.36
CA LYS A 83 20.52 -0.71 -11.12
C LYS A 83 19.76 -1.81 -10.38
N VAL A 84 18.44 -1.59 -10.23
CA VAL A 84 17.43 -2.60 -9.88
C VAL A 84 17.85 -3.39 -8.63
N LEU A 85 17.33 -3.01 -7.46
CA LEU A 85 17.28 -3.98 -6.36
C LEU A 85 16.78 -5.29 -6.96
N SER A 86 17.58 -6.35 -6.88
CA SER A 86 17.13 -7.71 -7.23
C SER A 86 15.80 -7.97 -6.51
N ASP A 87 14.99 -8.89 -7.01
CA ASP A 87 13.72 -9.21 -6.35
C ASP A 87 13.94 -9.51 -4.85
N GLU A 88 15.06 -10.16 -4.51
CA GLU A 88 15.56 -10.35 -3.14
C GLU A 88 15.85 -9.05 -2.38
N GLY A 89 16.50 -8.05 -3.00
CA GLY A 89 16.77 -6.74 -2.39
C GLY A 89 15.50 -5.91 -2.17
N ARG A 90 14.47 -6.08 -3.02
CA ARG A 90 13.15 -5.47 -2.81
C ARG A 90 12.41 -6.15 -1.68
N LEU A 91 12.41 -7.49 -1.68
CA LEU A 91 11.88 -8.33 -0.59
C LEU A 91 12.50 -7.95 0.74
N LEU A 92 13.82 -7.87 0.85
CA LEU A 92 14.51 -7.48 2.09
C LEU A 92 14.17 -6.07 2.56
N SER A 93 13.91 -5.13 1.64
CA SER A 93 13.47 -3.78 2.02
C SER A 93 12.03 -3.73 2.55
N ALA A 94 11.14 -4.53 1.97
CA ALA A 94 9.77 -4.71 2.42
C ALA A 94 9.71 -5.48 3.76
N VAL A 95 10.57 -6.50 3.92
CA VAL A 95 10.77 -7.32 5.12
C VAL A 95 11.41 -6.50 6.25
N SER A 96 12.44 -5.70 5.98
CA SER A 96 13.11 -4.87 6.99
C SER A 96 12.20 -3.81 7.60
N ARG A 97 11.23 -3.28 6.84
CA ARG A 97 10.23 -2.31 7.32
C ARG A 97 9.04 -2.96 8.02
N SER A 98 8.92 -4.28 8.02
CA SER A 98 7.71 -4.99 8.46
C SER A 98 7.83 -5.68 9.82
N ARG A 99 8.73 -5.20 10.68
CA ARG A 99 8.71 -5.60 12.09
C ARG A 99 7.42 -5.06 12.74
N CYS A 100 6.39 -5.89 12.74
CA CYS A 100 5.10 -5.62 13.36
C CYS A 100 5.14 -5.83 14.88
N GLU A 101 6.23 -5.40 15.53
CA GLU A 101 6.24 -5.13 16.98
C GLU A 101 5.76 -3.69 17.25
N VAL A 102 5.63 -2.87 16.20
CA VAL A 102 5.26 -1.47 16.30
C VAL A 102 3.86 -1.27 15.73
N ARG A 103 2.96 -0.76 16.57
CA ARG A 103 1.66 -0.23 16.13
C ARG A 103 1.91 0.88 15.13
N THR A 104 1.39 0.76 13.92
CA THR A 104 1.35 1.89 13.00
C THR A 104 0.15 2.76 13.35
N PRO A 105 0.35 4.03 13.75
CA PRO A 105 -0.76 4.92 14.05
C PRO A 105 -1.61 5.23 12.81
N ARG A 106 -2.70 5.95 13.00
CA ARG A 106 -3.52 6.48 11.90
C ARG A 106 -2.63 7.30 10.96
N HIS A 107 -2.62 6.95 9.68
CA HIS A 107 -1.88 7.65 8.64
C HIS A 107 -2.48 7.36 7.25
N THR A 108 -2.00 8.07 6.24
CA THR A 108 -2.16 7.72 4.83
C THR A 108 -0.80 7.33 4.26
N ASP A 109 -0.80 6.53 3.20
CA ASP A 109 0.44 6.17 2.52
C ASP A 109 0.96 7.35 1.69
N LEU A 110 2.23 7.70 1.86
CA LEU A 110 2.87 8.76 1.07
C LEU A 110 3.09 8.35 -0.39
N SER A 111 3.07 7.04 -0.68
CA SER A 111 3.28 6.43 -2.00
C SER A 111 2.13 6.69 -2.96
N GLY A 112 2.19 6.11 -4.16
CA GLY A 112 1.06 6.11 -5.10
C GLY A 112 0.07 4.99 -4.82
N ILE A 113 0.55 3.76 -4.83
CA ILE A 113 -0.25 2.55 -4.58
C ILE A 113 0.57 1.62 -3.69
N THR A 114 -0.07 0.97 -2.72
CA THR A 114 0.54 -0.06 -1.89
C THR A 114 -0.16 -1.38 -2.13
N PHE A 115 0.60 -2.44 -2.41
CA PHE A 115 0.12 -3.82 -2.40
C PHE A 115 0.58 -4.47 -1.10
N LEU A 116 -0.33 -5.00 -0.30
CA LEU A 116 -0.01 -5.58 1.00
C LEU A 116 -0.48 -7.03 1.07
N ILE A 117 0.48 -7.90 1.37
CA ILE A 117 0.26 -9.29 1.76
C ILE A 117 0.52 -9.38 3.26
N ALA A 118 -0.27 -10.16 3.99
CA ALA A 118 -0.02 -10.44 5.40
C ALA A 118 -0.14 -11.94 5.69
N ASN A 119 0.41 -12.37 6.82
CA ASN A 119 0.04 -13.65 7.39
C ASN A 119 -1.42 -13.60 7.87
N GLN A 120 -1.97 -14.74 8.29
CA GLN A 120 -3.39 -14.84 8.70
C GLN A 120 -3.65 -14.26 10.11
N VAL A 121 -2.88 -13.24 10.51
CA VAL A 121 -3.07 -12.49 11.76
C VAL A 121 -3.61 -11.11 11.40
N TYR A 122 -4.83 -10.83 11.84
CA TYR A 122 -5.50 -9.56 11.53
C TYR A 122 -4.89 -8.40 12.32
N GLY A 123 -5.23 -7.17 11.93
CA GLY A 123 -4.75 -5.97 12.62
C GLY A 123 -4.62 -4.72 11.76
N LEU A 124 -4.70 -4.81 10.44
CA LEU A 124 -4.88 -3.61 9.62
C LEU A 124 -6.34 -3.17 9.73
N GLN A 125 -6.54 -1.88 9.93
CA GLN A 125 -7.85 -1.28 9.98
C GLN A 125 -7.92 -0.08 9.05
N ALA A 126 -8.98 -0.02 8.26
CA ALA A 126 -9.33 1.11 7.40
C ALA A 126 -10.29 2.05 8.13
N PHE A 127 -10.13 3.36 7.97
CA PHE A 127 -11.03 4.35 8.53
C PHE A 127 -12.01 4.85 7.47
N LYS A 128 -13.31 4.75 7.74
CA LYS A 128 -14.38 5.26 6.86
C LYS A 128 -15.58 5.68 7.69
N ASP A 129 -16.22 6.79 7.34
CA ASP A 129 -17.46 7.28 7.97
C ASP A 129 -17.40 7.28 9.51
N ASN A 130 -16.29 7.78 10.07
CA ASN A 130 -15.98 7.82 11.51
C ASN A 130 -15.83 6.46 12.22
N ASN A 131 -15.71 5.37 11.46
CA ASN A 131 -15.57 4.01 11.97
C ASN A 131 -14.27 3.36 11.49
N TRP A 132 -13.76 2.42 12.29
CA TRP A 132 -12.63 1.57 11.92
C TRP A 132 -13.15 0.19 11.48
N PHE A 133 -12.78 -0.21 10.27
CA PHE A 133 -13.12 -1.49 9.67
C PHE A 133 -11.89 -2.39 9.65
N GLU A 134 -12.04 -3.62 10.12
CA GLU A 134 -10.96 -4.61 10.07
C GLU A 134 -10.78 -5.13 8.64
N VAL A 135 -9.53 -5.15 8.19
CA VAL A 135 -9.16 -5.72 6.89
C VAL A 135 -8.76 -7.18 7.10
N LYS A 136 -9.57 -8.10 6.58
CA LYS A 136 -9.35 -9.54 6.73
C LYS A 136 -8.39 -10.05 5.66
N TYR A 137 -7.62 -11.08 5.99
CA TYR A 137 -6.64 -11.68 5.09
C TYR A 137 -6.91 -13.15 4.85
N ASP A 138 -6.65 -13.60 3.63
CA ASP A 138 -6.41 -14.98 3.27
C ASP A 138 -5.36 -15.04 2.14
N ASP A 139 -4.99 -16.25 1.72
CA ASP A 139 -3.92 -16.46 0.75
C ASP A 139 -4.33 -16.14 -0.70
N SER A 140 -5.61 -15.86 -0.96
CA SER A 140 -6.14 -15.54 -2.29
C SER A 140 -6.28 -14.03 -2.54
N ARG A 141 -6.02 -13.21 -1.51
CA ARG A 141 -6.31 -11.78 -1.51
C ARG A 141 -5.04 -10.95 -1.34
N ILE A 142 -4.93 -9.90 -2.13
CA ILE A 142 -3.96 -8.82 -1.93
C ILE A 142 -4.73 -7.57 -1.54
N VAL A 143 -4.27 -6.88 -0.50
CA VAL A 143 -4.82 -5.57 -0.13
C VAL A 143 -4.16 -4.50 -1.00
N VAL A 144 -4.97 -3.67 -1.64
CA VAL A 144 -4.54 -2.49 -2.39
C VAL A 144 -4.93 -1.25 -1.60
N ILE A 145 -3.97 -0.35 -1.40
CA ILE A 145 -4.17 0.94 -0.73
C ILE A 145 -3.79 2.06 -1.70
N ILE A 146 -4.70 3.01 -1.91
CA ILE A 146 -4.45 4.22 -2.68
C ILE A 146 -3.76 5.24 -1.76
N GLY A 147 -2.55 5.62 -2.16
CA GLY A 147 -1.73 6.59 -1.46
C GLY A 147 -1.90 8.02 -1.98
N ASP A 148 -1.19 8.92 -1.33
CA ASP A 148 -1.28 10.36 -1.54
C ASP A 148 -0.95 10.76 -2.98
N GLN A 149 -0.01 10.10 -3.65
CA GLN A 149 0.43 10.54 -4.99
C GLN A 149 -0.66 10.31 -6.04
N VAL A 150 -1.37 9.18 -5.98
CA VAL A 150 -2.51 8.92 -6.89
C VAL A 150 -3.67 9.86 -6.58
N HIS A 151 -3.97 10.09 -5.29
CA HIS A 151 -4.96 11.09 -4.86
C HIS A 151 -4.65 12.50 -5.40
N ARG A 152 -3.39 12.91 -5.39
CA ARG A 152 -2.98 14.21 -5.93
C ARG A 152 -3.07 14.25 -7.45
N MET A 153 -2.61 13.20 -8.14
CA MET A 153 -2.67 13.12 -9.62
C MET A 153 -4.10 13.16 -10.15
N ASN A 154 -5.06 12.54 -9.47
CA ASN A 154 -6.45 12.52 -9.92
C ASN A 154 -7.31 13.67 -9.36
N ASN A 155 -6.68 14.75 -8.88
CA ASN A 155 -7.34 15.93 -8.32
C ASN A 155 -8.31 15.62 -7.16
N GLY A 156 -8.00 14.58 -6.38
CA GLY A 156 -8.70 14.21 -5.17
C GLY A 156 -9.92 13.31 -5.40
N LYS A 157 -10.06 12.77 -6.61
CA LYS A 157 -11.16 11.88 -7.00
C LYS A 157 -11.11 10.56 -6.23
N TYR A 158 -9.95 9.90 -6.14
CA TYR A 158 -9.80 8.70 -5.31
C TYR A 158 -9.41 9.08 -3.90
N LYS A 159 -9.92 8.39 -2.89
CA LYS A 159 -9.57 8.64 -1.49
C LYS A 159 -8.16 8.16 -1.20
N ARG A 160 -7.39 8.98 -0.48
CA ARG A 160 -6.23 8.51 0.26
C ARG A 160 -6.72 7.75 1.50
N ALA A 161 -6.50 6.44 1.54
CA ALA A 161 -7.07 5.63 2.61
C ALA A 161 -6.34 5.88 3.94
N GLU A 162 -7.10 6.39 4.92
CA GLU A 162 -6.63 6.48 6.29
C GLU A 162 -6.68 5.09 6.92
N HIS A 163 -5.55 4.64 7.45
CA HIS A 163 -5.43 3.29 7.99
C HIS A 163 -4.46 3.23 9.17
N ARG A 164 -4.53 2.14 9.94
CA ARG A 164 -3.65 1.87 11.08
C ARG A 164 -3.38 0.37 11.20
N ALA A 165 -2.29 0.01 11.87
CA ALA A 165 -2.01 -1.38 12.24
C ALA A 165 -2.06 -1.52 13.77
N THR A 166 -2.94 -2.39 14.27
CA THR A 166 -3.03 -2.76 15.68
C THR A 166 -2.17 -3.98 15.99
N LEU A 167 -1.81 -4.13 17.26
CA LEU A 167 -1.09 -5.31 17.74
C LEU A 167 -2.08 -6.36 18.22
N ASP A 168 -1.79 -7.61 17.93
CA ASP A 168 -2.38 -8.77 18.60
C ASP A 168 -1.48 -9.14 19.79
N LYS A 169 -2.07 -9.56 20.92
CA LYS A 169 -1.34 -9.84 22.16
C LYS A 169 -0.70 -11.23 22.19
N GLU A 170 -1.22 -12.15 21.38
CA GLU A 170 -0.85 -13.57 21.40
C GLU A 170 -0.15 -13.98 20.11
N LYS A 171 -0.47 -13.33 18.99
CA LYS A 171 0.03 -13.70 17.66
C LYS A 171 0.89 -12.59 17.06
N THR A 172 2.02 -12.97 16.49
CA THR A 172 2.85 -12.06 15.71
C THR A 172 2.23 -11.85 14.34
N ARG A 173 1.77 -10.63 14.07
CA ARG A 173 1.39 -10.21 12.73
C ARG A 173 2.65 -9.97 11.90
N ILE A 174 2.65 -10.39 10.64
CA ILE A 174 3.71 -10.06 9.69
C ILE A 174 3.02 -9.62 8.40
N SER A 175 3.48 -8.53 7.80
CA SER A 175 2.94 -8.04 6.53
C SER A 175 4.03 -7.53 5.63
N TRP A 176 3.93 -7.80 4.35
CA TRP A 176 4.90 -7.43 3.32
C TRP A 176 4.26 -6.40 2.38
N PRO A 177 4.37 -5.09 2.71
CA PRO A 177 3.92 -4.03 1.82
C PRO A 177 4.92 -3.80 0.69
N VAL A 178 4.41 -3.71 -0.53
CA VAL A 178 5.13 -3.26 -1.72
C VAL A 178 4.59 -1.88 -2.09
N PHE A 179 5.44 -0.87 -1.96
CA PHE A 179 5.10 0.51 -2.28
C PHE A 179 5.47 0.83 -3.74
N VAL A 180 4.49 1.32 -4.49
CA VAL A 180 4.69 1.90 -5.82
C VAL A 180 4.82 3.40 -5.66
N ASP A 181 6.08 3.85 -5.70
CA ASP A 181 6.48 5.24 -5.51
C ASP A 181 6.82 5.91 -6.84
N PRO A 182 6.51 7.22 -7.03
CA PRO A 182 7.13 8.01 -8.07
C PRO A 182 8.65 8.09 -7.89
N ASN A 183 9.38 8.38 -8.97
CA ASN A 183 10.77 8.80 -8.85
C ASN A 183 10.87 10.06 -7.98
N LEU A 184 11.92 10.18 -7.17
CA LEU A 184 12.06 11.30 -6.22
C LEU A 184 11.98 12.67 -6.88
N ASP A 185 12.50 12.80 -8.09
CA ASP A 185 12.54 14.07 -8.83
C ASP A 185 11.34 14.23 -9.79
N HIS A 186 10.41 13.27 -9.80
CA HIS A 186 9.17 13.39 -10.57
C HIS A 186 8.22 14.41 -9.93
N VAL A 187 7.71 15.34 -10.73
CA VAL A 187 6.74 16.35 -10.30
C VAL A 187 5.34 15.77 -10.34
N VAL A 188 4.76 15.55 -9.17
CA VAL A 188 3.38 15.09 -9.01
C VAL A 188 2.44 16.31 -8.95
N ARG A 189 1.40 16.28 -9.79
CA ARG A 189 0.40 17.34 -9.93
C ARG A 189 -0.93 16.76 -10.45
N PRO A 190 -2.07 17.45 -10.28
CA PRO A 190 -3.30 17.09 -10.97
C PRO A 190 -3.07 16.92 -12.47
N LEU A 191 -3.53 15.79 -13.02
CA LEU A 191 -3.40 15.48 -14.43
C LEU A 191 -4.24 16.46 -15.26
N PRO A 192 -3.67 17.07 -16.33
CA PRO A 192 -4.39 18.02 -17.20
C PRO A 192 -5.72 17.50 -17.73
N GLU A 193 -5.80 16.19 -18.01
CA GLU A 193 -6.98 15.53 -18.55
C GLU A 193 -8.10 15.38 -17.51
N LEU A 194 -7.77 15.52 -16.23
CA LEU A 194 -8.68 15.38 -15.10
C LEU A 194 -8.99 16.73 -14.43
N ILE A 195 -8.58 17.84 -15.03
CA ILE A 195 -8.97 19.20 -14.65
C ILE A 195 -9.76 19.81 -15.81
N SER A 196 -10.94 20.35 -15.53
CA SER A 196 -11.83 20.88 -16.58
C SER A 196 -12.61 22.08 -16.07
N GLY A 197 -12.36 23.25 -16.67
CA GLY A 197 -13.06 24.50 -16.39
C GLY A 197 -12.99 24.95 -14.93
N ASP A 198 -13.84 25.90 -14.57
CA ASP A 198 -13.92 26.45 -13.21
C ASP A 198 -14.45 25.42 -12.18
N ASP A 199 -15.25 24.45 -12.63
CA ASP A 199 -15.90 23.45 -11.77
C ASP A 199 -14.93 22.37 -11.23
N ASN A 200 -13.75 22.21 -11.85
CA ASN A 200 -12.76 21.22 -11.44
C ASN A 200 -11.32 21.76 -11.58
N ALA A 201 -11.11 22.95 -11.01
CA ALA A 201 -9.79 23.57 -10.88
C ALA A 201 -8.80 22.67 -10.11
N PRO A 202 -7.48 22.81 -10.37
CA PRO A 202 -6.46 22.03 -9.66
C PRO A 202 -6.47 22.35 -8.16
N LYS A 203 -6.71 21.32 -7.34
CA LYS A 203 -6.78 21.43 -5.87
C LYS A 203 -5.42 21.32 -5.17
N PHE A 204 -4.41 20.84 -5.89
CA PHE A 204 -3.09 20.54 -5.35
C PHE A 204 -2.01 21.24 -6.16
N LYS A 205 -1.04 21.87 -5.50
CA LYS A 205 0.15 22.44 -6.16
C LYS A 205 1.08 21.31 -6.61
N PRO A 206 1.84 21.55 -7.69
CA PRO A 206 2.89 20.64 -8.12
C PRO A 206 4.01 20.58 -7.10
N TYR A 207 4.44 19.37 -6.72
CA TYR A 207 5.65 19.13 -5.92
C TYR A 207 6.46 18.00 -6.54
N THR A 208 7.79 18.04 -6.43
CA THR A 208 8.56 16.81 -6.61
C THR A 208 8.21 15.83 -5.48
N TYR A 209 8.30 14.52 -5.73
CA TYR A 209 8.04 13.55 -4.67
C TYR A 209 9.01 13.71 -3.49
N ARG A 210 10.25 14.12 -3.77
CA ARG A 210 11.26 14.48 -2.76
C ARG A 210 10.79 15.64 -1.87
N ASP A 211 10.33 16.73 -2.47
CA ASP A 211 9.87 17.91 -1.72
C ASP A 211 8.61 17.60 -0.93
N TYR A 212 7.67 16.85 -1.52
CA TYR A 212 6.48 16.38 -0.81
C TYR A 212 6.86 15.63 0.48
N LYS A 213 7.78 14.67 0.39
CA LYS A 213 8.26 13.90 1.55
C LYS A 213 8.97 14.80 2.56
N PHE A 214 9.79 15.74 2.09
CA PHE A 214 10.45 16.71 2.96
C PHE A 214 9.43 17.54 3.74
N HIS A 215 8.37 18.04 3.10
CA HIS A 215 7.30 18.78 3.76
C HIS A 215 6.60 17.95 4.83
N ILE A 216 6.16 16.73 4.49
CA ILE A 216 5.47 15.84 5.44
C ILE A 216 6.36 15.51 6.65
N TRP A 217 7.62 15.13 6.44
CA TRP A 217 8.52 14.75 7.53
C TRP A 217 8.89 15.91 8.45
N ASN A 218 8.97 17.13 7.90
CA ASN A 218 9.25 18.34 8.67
C ASN A 218 7.97 19.04 9.16
N ARG A 219 6.79 18.44 8.95
CA ARG A 219 5.48 19.03 9.29
C ARG A 219 5.29 20.44 8.72
N LEU A 220 5.85 20.68 7.54
CA LEU A 220 5.68 21.92 6.81
C LEU A 220 4.33 21.89 6.07
N PRO A 221 3.66 23.05 5.92
CA PRO A 221 2.40 23.12 5.22
C PRO A 221 2.54 22.66 3.77
N LEU A 222 1.51 21.97 3.29
CA LEU A 222 1.26 21.66 1.89
C LEU A 222 -0.08 22.29 1.53
N ASP A 223 -0.18 22.80 0.30
CA ASP A 223 -1.38 23.35 -0.35
C ASP A 223 -2.28 24.27 0.47
#